data_AF-A0A938LCN3-F1
#
_entry.id   AF-A0A938LCN3-F1
#
_cell.length_a   1.000
_cell.length_b   1.000
_cell.length_c   1.000
_cell.angle_alpha   90.00
_cell.angle_beta   90.00
_cell.angle_gamma   90.00
#
_symmetry.space_group_name_H-M   'P 1'
#
loop_
_entity.id
_entity.type
_entity.pdbx_description
1 polymer ?
#
loop_
_entity_poly.entity_id
_entity_poly.type
_entity_poly.pdbx_seq_one_letter_code
_entity_poly.pdbx_strand_id
1 'polypeptide(L)' 'MGPYLCLIDDKHVPLFRILWVSEVPHYCGEEDCLCEGQYEVRLEAGESVWGTREDRDRVLTALEAWQRGIDDDWQ' A
#
# COMPACT_ATOMS: atom_id res chain seq x y z
N MET A 1 3.69 -11.27 -12.63
CA MET A 1 4.14 -10.46 -11.47
C MET A 1 4.16 -11.41 -10.30
N GLY A 2 5.26 -11.52 -9.54
CA GLY A 2 5.33 -12.49 -8.43
C GLY A 2 4.28 -12.17 -7.35
N PRO A 3 3.76 -13.17 -6.62
CA PRO A 3 2.62 -13.01 -5.70
C PRO A 3 2.88 -12.10 -4.48
N TYR A 4 4.08 -11.53 -4.36
CA TYR A 4 4.53 -10.77 -3.19
C TYR A 4 4.77 -9.28 -3.47
N LEU A 5 4.61 -8.81 -4.71
CA LEU A 5 4.81 -7.41 -5.08
C LEU A 5 3.47 -6.76 -5.47
N CYS A 6 3.24 -5.54 -5.00
CA CYS A 6 2.14 -4.68 -5.43
C CYS A 6 2.71 -3.45 -6.15
N LEU A 7 2.17 -3.10 -7.31
CA LEU A 7 2.48 -1.83 -7.96
C LEU A 7 1.65 -0.73 -7.27
N ILE A 8 2.30 0.33 -6.79
CA ILE A 8 1.67 1.52 -6.21
C ILE A 8 2.28 2.72 -6.92
N ASP A 9 1.48 3.54 -7.59
CA ASP A 9 1.98 4.57 -8.52
C ASP A 9 2.94 3.93 -9.54
N ASP A 10 4.24 4.25 -9.52
CA ASP A 10 5.28 3.64 -10.37
C ASP A 10 6.22 2.65 -9.64
N LYS A 11 5.88 2.25 -8.40
CA LYS A 11 6.78 1.51 -7.49
C LYS A 11 6.28 0.09 -7.26
N HIS A 12 7.15 -0.91 -7.48
CA HIS A 12 6.87 -2.29 -7.09
C HIS A 12 7.25 -2.49 -5.62
N VAL A 13 6.25 -2.53 -4.75
CA VAL A 13 6.39 -2.60 -3.30
C VAL A 13 6.17 -4.04 -2.81
N PRO A 14 7.12 -4.63 -2.07
CA PRO A 14 6.90 -5.92 -1.42
C PRO A 14 5.83 -5.85 -0.33
N LEU A 15 4.86 -6.76 -0.38
CA LEU A 15 3.74 -6.79 0.57
C LEU A 15 4.20 -6.93 2.02
N PHE A 16 5.24 -7.73 2.28
CA PHE A 16 5.76 -7.95 3.64
C PHE A 16 6.39 -6.70 4.28
N ARG A 17 6.68 -5.65 3.50
CA ARG A 17 7.20 -4.37 4.03
C ARG A 17 6.10 -3.39 4.42
N ILE A 18 4.84 -3.68 4.10
CA ILE A 18 3.72 -2.77 4.36
C ILE A 18 3.27 -2.92 5.81
N LEU A 19 3.25 -1.81 6.55
CA LEU A 19 2.80 -1.76 7.94
C LEU A 19 1.31 -1.44 8.05
N TRP A 20 0.84 -0.45 7.29
CA TRP A 20 -0.57 -0.07 7.23
C TRP A 20 -0.88 0.73 5.95
N VAL A 21 -2.15 0.76 5.59
CA VAL A 21 -2.70 1.50 4.46
C VAL A 21 -3.72 2.50 5.00
N SER A 22 -3.62 3.77 4.61
CA SER A 22 -4.58 4.78 5.04
C SER A 22 -5.95 4.56 4.38
N GLU A 23 -7.01 4.61 5.18
CA GLU A 23 -8.38 4.55 4.66
C GLU A 23 -8.79 5.87 3.99
N VAL A 24 -8.21 7.01 4.40
CA VAL A 24 -8.55 8.34 3.89
C VAL A 24 -7.35 8.97 3.19
N PRO A 25 -7.57 9.83 2.19
CA PRO A 25 -6.49 10.57 1.56
C PRO A 25 -5.91 11.62 2.52
N HIS A 26 -4.65 11.99 2.29
CA HIS A 26 -3.96 12.97 3.10
C HIS A 26 -4.40 14.41 2.80
N TYR A 27 -4.67 15.17 3.86
CA TYR A 27 -4.97 16.59 3.81
C TYR A 27 -4.36 17.28 5.02
N CYS A 28 -3.27 18.02 4.82
CA CYS A 28 -2.60 18.80 5.88
C CYS A 28 -2.74 20.31 5.69
N GLY A 29 -3.09 20.79 4.50
CA GLY A 29 -3.22 22.22 4.20
C GLY A 29 -1.90 22.98 4.04
N GLU A 30 -0.75 22.29 4.02
CA GLU A 30 0.55 22.90 3.73
C GLU A 30 0.69 23.18 2.23
N GLU A 31 1.11 24.40 1.87
CA GLU A 31 1.15 24.86 0.47
C GLU A 31 2.13 24.08 -0.41
N ASP A 32 3.16 23.48 0.17
CA ASP A 32 4.20 22.71 -0.51
C ASP A 32 3.98 21.19 -0.44
N CYS A 33 2.84 20.74 0.08
CA CYS A 33 2.52 19.33 0.17
C CYS A 33 2.27 18.72 -1.23
N LEU A 34 3.10 17.73 -1.59
CA LEU A 34 3.00 17.04 -2.88
C LEU A 34 2.12 15.78 -2.85
N CYS A 35 1.63 15.39 -1.67
CA CYS A 35 0.82 14.19 -1.48
C CYS A 35 -0.64 14.48 -1.07
N GLU A 36 -1.07 15.74 -1.15
CA GLU A 36 -2.46 16.08 -0.84
C GLU A 36 -3.44 15.35 -1.76
N GLY A 37 -4.51 14.79 -1.18
CA GLY A 37 -5.48 13.97 -1.90
C GLY A 37 -5.01 12.55 -2.25
N GLN A 38 -3.75 12.19 -1.98
CA GLN A 38 -3.24 10.83 -2.19
C GLN A 38 -3.42 9.97 -0.93
N TYR A 39 -3.47 8.66 -1.11
CA TYR A 39 -3.56 7.66 -0.05
C TYR A 39 -2.17 7.18 0.32
N GLU A 40 -1.91 7.16 1.62
CA GLU A 40 -0.64 6.71 2.17
C GLU A 40 -0.61 5.19 2.32
N VAL A 41 0.49 4.58 1.90
CA VAL A 41 0.87 3.22 2.27
C VAL A 41 2.18 3.31 3.05
N ARG A 42 2.10 3.01 4.35
CA ARG A 42 3.26 3.07 5.24
C ARG A 42 4.08 1.81 5.12
N LEU A 43 5.38 1.99 4.94
CA LEU A 43 6.36 0.91 4.89
C LEU A 43 7.17 0.86 6.19
N GLU A 44 7.90 -0.23 6.36
CA GLU A 44 8.95 -0.33 7.39
C GLU A 44 10.01 0.79 7.27
N ALA A 45 10.77 1.01 8.34
CA ALA A 45 11.84 2.00 8.43
C ALA A 45 11.39 3.47 8.25
N GLY A 46 10.10 3.76 8.42
CA GLY A 46 9.55 5.11 8.38
C GLY A 46 9.29 5.65 6.97
N GLU A 47 9.44 4.83 5.94
CA GLU A 47 9.15 5.19 4.56
C GLU A 47 7.64 5.15 4.28
N SER A 48 7.18 5.95 3.32
CA SER A 48 5.80 5.91 2.81
C SER A 48 5.83 6.00 1.29
N VAL A 49 4.87 5.32 0.66
CA VAL A 49 4.52 5.57 -0.74
C VAL A 49 3.10 6.13 -0.80
N TRP A 50 2.87 6.98 -1.78
CA TRP A 50 1.63 7.70 -1.96
C TRP A 50 1.01 7.31 -3.29
N GLY A 51 -0.29 7.07 -3.30
CA GLY A 51 -0.98 6.58 -4.49
C GLY A 51 -2.42 7.05 -4.57
N THR A 52 -3.09 6.63 -5.64
CA THR A 52 -4.50 6.87 -5.85
C THR A 52 -5.37 5.98 -4.96
N ARG A 53 -6.69 6.24 -4.94
CA ARG A 53 -7.65 5.33 -4.30
C ARG A 53 -7.62 3.92 -4.90
N GLU A 54 -7.42 3.82 -6.22
CA GLU A 54 -7.31 2.52 -6.89
C GLU A 54 -6.05 1.76 -6.44
N ASP A 55 -4.96 2.48 -6.19
CA ASP A 55 -3.74 1.87 -5.64
C ASP A 55 -3.98 1.35 -4.22
N ARG A 56 -4.65 2.14 -3.36
CA ARG A 56 -5.06 1.71 -2.00
C ARG A 56 -5.87 0.41 -2.06
N ASP A 57 -6.92 0.37 -2.88
CA ASP A 57 -7.82 -0.78 -2.97
C ASP A 57 -7.10 -2.02 -3.50
N ARG A 58 -6.17 -1.83 -4.45
CA ARG A 58 -5.32 -2.91 -4.98
C ARG A 58 -4.37 -3.45 -3.92
N VAL A 59 -3.77 -2.59 -3.09
CA VAL A 59 -2.89 -3.02 -1.99
C VAL A 59 -3.66 -3.82 -0.95
N LEU A 60 -4.83 -3.35 -0.53
CA LEU A 60 -5.69 -4.08 0.42
C LEU A 60 -6.07 -5.46 -0.13
N THR A 61 -6.52 -5.51 -1.38
CA THR A 61 -6.84 -6.77 -2.07
C THR A 61 -5.64 -7.72 -2.11
N ALA A 62 -4.44 -7.20 -2.40
CA ALA A 62 -3.22 -8.00 -2.47
C ALA A 62 -2.79 -8.53 -1.09
N LEU A 63 -2.93 -7.73 -0.03
CA LEU A 63 -2.66 -8.16 1.35
C LEU A 63 -3.63 -9.25 1.80
N GLU A 64 -4.93 -9.10 1.53
CA GLU A 64 -5.94 -10.12 1.81
C GLU A 64 -5.68 -11.42 1.05
N ALA A 65 -5.31 -11.33 -0.23
CA ALA A 65 -4.97 -12.50 -1.03
C ALA A 65 -3.69 -13.18 -0.53
N TRP A 66 -2.67 -12.41 -0.12
CA TRP A 66 -1.43 -12.93 0.45
C TRP A 66 -1.66 -13.66 1.77
N GLN A 67 -2.53 -13.14 2.65
CA GLN A 67 -2.95 -13.85 3.86
C GLN A 67 -3.63 -15.19 3.52
N ARG A 68 -4.52 -15.22 2.53
CA ARG A 68 -5.23 -16.46 2.14
C ARG A 68 -4.30 -17.52 1.55
N GLY A 69 -3.27 -17.10 0.81
CA GLY A 69 -2.22 -18.02 0.31
C GLY A 69 -1.33 -18.60 1.42
N ILE A 70 -1.17 -17.89 2.54
CA ILE A 70 -0.53 -18.44 3.74
C ILE A 70 -1.41 -19.55 4.33
N ASP A 71 -2.74 -19.40 4.35
CA ASP A 71 -3.64 -20.41 4.93
C ASP A 71 -3.75 -21.71 4.10
N ASP A 72 -3.64 -21.64 2.77
CA ASP A 72 -3.70 -22.83 1.88
C ASP A 72 -2.41 -23.67 1.90
N ASP A 73 -1.24 -23.08 2.20
CA ASP A 73 0.05 -23.80 2.24
C ASP A 73 0.28 -24.57 3.57
N TRP A 74 -0.57 -24.37 4.58
CA TRP A 74 -0.51 -25.07 5.88
C TRP A 74 -1.58 -26.15 6.08
N GLN A 75 -2.24 -26.63 5.01
CA GLN A 75 -3.14 -27.80 5.03
C GLN A 75 -2.53 -29.07 4.45
#